data_AF-X1HRT9-F1
#
_entry.id   AF-X1HRT9-F1
#
_cell.length_a   1.000
_cell.length_b   1.000
_cell.length_c   1.000
_cell.angle_alpha   90.00
_cell.angle_beta   90.00
_cell.angle_gamma   90.00
#
_symmetry.space_group_name_H-M   'P 1'
#
loop_
_entity.id
_entity.type
_entity.pdbx_description
1 polymer ?
#
loop_
_entity_poly.entity_id
_entity_poly.type
_entity_poly.pdbx_seq_one_letter_code
_entity_poly.pdbx_strand_id
1 'polypeptide(L)'
;PALLVNGASGIAVGMATNIPPHNLGEVCDAISYLIDNPRATVNDLIQFVKGPDFPTAGIIIGQEGIKSAYATGHGRVVVRAKAHIVGDTDGGHRQIVVSELPYQVSKATLVERIANLVKDKKIRGISELRDESDRQGMRIVIDMRRDAQPQQLLNSLYKYTAMQSTFFINMLALVDGQPRVISLKEALQHYISFRREVVTRRSRFELKVAKARAHILEGFKIALDNIDKIVATIRKSETADAARRNLMTGFGLTQIQAQA
;
A
#
# COMPACT_ATOMS: atom_id res chain seq x y z
N PRO A 1 4.99 -0.59 -3.36
CA PRO A 1 5.37 0.14 -2.12
C PRO A 1 4.36 -0.17 -0.99
N ALA A 2 4.26 -1.45 -0.62
CA ALA A 2 3.15 -1.95 0.21
C ALA A 2 3.11 -1.36 1.63
N LEU A 3 4.28 -1.05 2.20
CA LEU A 3 4.39 -0.46 3.54
C LEU A 3 3.54 0.83 3.70
N LEU A 4 3.60 1.72 2.70
CA LEU A 4 2.84 2.98 2.72
C LEU A 4 1.41 2.79 2.24
N VAL A 5 1.21 1.99 1.17
CA VAL A 5 -0.11 1.82 0.55
C VAL A 5 -1.09 1.14 1.52
N ASN A 6 -0.68 0.05 2.16
CA ASN A 6 -1.54 -0.67 3.09
C ASN A 6 -1.41 -0.15 4.54
N GLY A 7 -0.34 0.58 4.83
CA GLY A 7 0.04 0.89 6.20
C GLY A 7 0.58 -0.32 6.95
N ALA A 8 0.84 -0.11 8.24
CA ALA A 8 1.29 -1.14 9.16
C ALA A 8 0.93 -0.72 10.59
N SER A 9 0.45 -1.65 11.40
CA SER A 9 0.19 -1.41 12.83
C SER A 9 0.72 -2.58 13.64
N GLY A 10 1.42 -2.30 14.74
CA GLY A 10 1.96 -3.33 15.59
C GLY A 10 2.57 -2.80 16.88
N ILE A 11 2.52 -3.61 17.93
CA ILE A 11 3.13 -3.33 19.23
C ILE A 11 4.18 -4.42 19.48
N ALA A 12 5.40 -3.99 19.77
CA ALA A 12 6.53 -4.84 20.14
C ALA A 12 7.03 -4.45 21.55
N VAL A 13 8.09 -5.09 22.03
CA VAL A 13 8.67 -4.79 23.34
C VAL A 13 9.33 -3.41 23.30
N GLY A 14 8.73 -2.43 23.97
CA GLY A 14 9.23 -1.06 24.06
C GLY A 14 9.08 -0.21 22.79
N MET A 15 8.37 -0.71 21.77
CA MET A 15 8.21 -0.03 20.47
C MET A 15 6.81 -0.27 19.90
N ALA A 16 6.32 0.67 19.10
CA ALA A 16 5.09 0.50 18.35
C ALA A 16 5.27 1.07 16.94
N THR A 17 4.62 0.49 15.96
CA THR A 17 4.49 1.03 14.60
C THR A 17 3.03 1.33 14.33
N ASN A 18 2.75 2.47 13.73
CA ASN A 18 1.42 2.85 13.29
C ASN A 18 1.51 3.76 12.06
N ILE A 19 1.60 3.12 10.90
CA ILE A 19 1.71 3.74 9.58
C ILE A 19 0.32 3.71 8.94
N PRO A 20 -0.25 4.86 8.58
CA PRO A 20 -1.56 4.88 7.94
C PRO A 20 -1.44 4.45 6.46
N PRO A 21 -2.53 3.94 5.86
CA PRO A 21 -2.60 3.64 4.43
C PRO A 21 -2.57 4.92 3.57
N HIS A 22 -2.15 4.77 2.32
CA HIS A 22 -1.99 5.85 1.35
C HIS A 22 -2.49 5.43 -0.03
N ASN A 23 -2.82 6.43 -0.84
CA ASN A 23 -3.26 6.20 -2.20
C ASN A 23 -2.12 5.61 -3.05
N LEU A 24 -2.40 4.54 -3.80
CA LEU A 24 -1.39 3.88 -4.64
C LEU A 24 -0.83 4.82 -5.71
N GLY A 25 -1.69 5.63 -6.35
CA GLY A 25 -1.28 6.56 -7.41
C GLY A 25 -0.31 7.61 -6.86
N GLU A 26 -0.69 8.27 -5.77
CA GLU A 26 0.15 9.29 -5.12
C GLU A 26 1.52 8.76 -4.70
N VAL A 27 1.55 7.55 -4.11
CA VAL A 27 2.82 6.92 -3.72
C VAL A 27 3.66 6.55 -4.94
N CYS A 28 3.05 6.05 -6.02
CA CYS A 28 3.76 5.75 -7.27
C CYS A 28 4.32 7.01 -7.93
N ASP A 29 3.57 8.11 -7.95
CA ASP A 29 4.03 9.39 -8.51
C ASP A 29 5.23 9.94 -7.73
N ALA A 30 5.18 9.87 -6.39
CA ALA A 30 6.30 10.24 -5.54
C ALA A 30 7.54 9.37 -5.76
N ILE A 31 7.36 8.06 -6.01
CA ILE A 31 8.47 7.14 -6.34
C ILE A 31 9.11 7.54 -7.65
N SER A 32 8.31 7.73 -8.70
CA SER A 32 8.80 8.14 -10.02
C SER A 32 9.57 9.45 -9.92
N TYR A 33 9.00 10.45 -9.24
CA TYR A 33 9.66 11.73 -9.03
C TYR A 33 11.00 11.60 -8.28
N LEU A 34 11.07 10.76 -7.24
CA LEU A 34 12.27 10.56 -6.45
C LEU A 34 13.36 9.76 -7.19
N ILE A 35 12.98 8.89 -8.14
CA ILE A 35 13.92 8.20 -9.03
C ILE A 35 14.64 9.24 -9.90
N ASP A 36 13.89 10.17 -10.49
CA ASP A 36 14.45 11.21 -11.37
C ASP A 36 15.16 12.32 -10.58
N ASN A 37 14.74 12.56 -9.34
CA ASN A 37 15.27 13.61 -8.47
C ASN A 37 15.73 13.05 -7.10
N PRO A 38 16.87 12.35 -7.01
CA PRO A 38 17.30 11.67 -5.77
C PRO A 38 17.54 12.61 -4.58
N ARG A 39 17.77 13.91 -4.85
CA ARG A 39 17.98 14.95 -3.84
C ARG A 39 16.69 15.62 -3.37
N ALA A 40 15.54 15.27 -3.94
CA ALA A 40 14.23 15.80 -3.53
C ALA A 40 14.06 15.79 -2.01
N THR A 41 13.54 16.88 -1.48
CA THR A 41 13.25 17.04 -0.07
C THR A 41 11.89 16.42 0.27
N VAL A 42 11.61 16.26 1.56
CA VAL A 42 10.28 15.81 2.00
C VAL A 42 9.20 16.78 1.51
N ASN A 43 9.47 18.09 1.49
CA ASN A 43 8.49 19.10 1.01
C ASN A 43 8.14 18.91 -0.46
N ASP A 44 9.10 18.49 -1.29
CA ASP A 44 8.85 18.20 -2.70
C ASP A 44 7.95 16.96 -2.85
N LEU A 45 8.17 15.95 -2.01
CA LEU A 45 7.42 14.69 -2.03
C LEU A 45 5.97 14.85 -1.55
N ILE A 46 5.70 15.80 -0.65
CA ILE A 46 4.35 16.07 -0.13
C ILE A 46 3.40 16.63 -1.20
N GLN A 47 3.95 17.18 -2.29
CA GLN A 47 3.13 17.62 -3.43
C GLN A 47 2.46 16.42 -4.14
N PHE A 48 3.08 15.24 -4.05
CA PHE A 48 2.59 14.00 -4.61
C PHE A 48 1.81 13.20 -3.56
N VAL A 49 2.42 12.93 -2.40
CA VAL A 49 1.76 12.24 -1.27
C VAL A 49 1.17 13.28 -0.33
N LYS A 50 -0.08 13.65 -0.57
CA LYS A 50 -0.73 14.77 0.13
C LYS A 50 -1.08 14.43 1.57
N GLY A 51 -1.33 13.16 1.84
CA GLY A 51 -1.70 12.65 3.14
C GLY A 51 -2.09 11.18 3.10
N PRO A 52 -2.49 10.63 4.26
CA PRO A 52 -3.11 9.33 4.33
C PRO A 52 -4.39 9.24 3.52
N ASP A 53 -4.64 8.06 2.93
CA ASP A 53 -5.88 7.72 2.24
C ASP A 53 -6.49 6.49 2.94
N PHE A 54 -7.36 6.75 3.90
CA PHE A 54 -7.96 5.69 4.70
C PHE A 54 -9.01 4.94 3.90
N PRO A 55 -9.07 3.59 3.97
CA PRO A 55 -10.06 2.80 3.25
C PRO A 55 -11.50 3.07 3.73
N THR A 56 -11.67 3.61 4.93
CA THR A 56 -12.97 4.04 5.48
C THR A 56 -13.32 5.48 5.14
N ALA A 57 -12.48 6.14 4.33
CA ALA A 57 -12.54 7.56 4.01
C ALA A 57 -12.58 8.45 5.28
N GLY A 58 -13.56 9.34 5.36
CA GLY A 58 -13.63 10.37 6.38
C GLY A 58 -12.83 11.63 6.00
N ILE A 59 -12.76 12.55 6.94
CA ILE A 59 -12.22 13.89 6.72
C ILE A 59 -11.02 14.09 7.64
N ILE A 60 -9.84 14.23 7.05
CA ILE A 60 -8.64 14.61 7.80
C ILE A 60 -8.68 16.11 8.09
N ILE A 61 -8.50 16.48 9.36
CA ILE A 61 -8.53 17.86 9.82
C ILE A 61 -7.10 18.34 10.06
N GLY A 62 -6.67 19.31 9.26
CA GLY A 62 -5.34 19.93 9.34
C GLY A 62 -4.25 19.11 8.64
N GLN A 63 -3.18 19.80 8.23
CA GLN A 63 -2.06 19.20 7.48
C GLN A 63 -0.74 19.20 8.26
N GLU A 64 -0.63 19.97 9.35
CA GLU A 64 0.63 20.09 10.11
C GLU A 64 1.12 18.75 10.65
N GLY A 65 0.20 17.94 11.17
CA GLY A 65 0.50 16.61 11.68
C GLY A 65 0.99 15.64 10.59
N ILE A 66 0.50 15.79 9.35
CA ILE A 66 0.95 15.03 8.18
C ILE A 66 2.39 15.43 7.84
N LYS A 67 2.66 16.75 7.74
CA LYS A 67 4.00 17.27 7.45
C LYS A 67 5.03 16.82 8.49
N SER A 68 4.67 16.90 9.77
CA SER A 68 5.51 16.40 10.87
C SER A 68 5.79 14.90 10.73
N ALA A 69 4.75 14.09 10.47
CA ALA A 69 4.90 12.66 10.29
C ALA A 69 5.83 12.32 9.13
N TYR A 70 5.66 12.96 7.98
CA TYR A 70 6.49 12.70 6.82
C TYR A 70 7.94 13.17 6.97
N ALA A 71 8.18 14.22 7.76
CA ALA A 71 9.53 14.72 8.01
C ALA A 71 10.29 13.91 9.08
N THR A 72 9.59 13.48 10.14
CA THR A 72 10.23 12.93 11.37
C THR A 72 9.86 11.49 11.69
N GLY A 73 8.91 10.92 10.95
CA GLY A 73 8.28 9.64 11.26
C GLY A 73 7.19 9.72 12.34
N HIS A 74 7.03 10.87 13.03
CA HIS A 74 6.03 11.04 14.08
C HIS A 74 5.06 12.17 13.79
N GLY A 75 3.78 11.92 14.01
CA GLY A 75 2.76 12.95 13.90
C GLY A 75 1.41 12.48 14.41
N ARG A 76 0.43 13.37 14.35
CA ARG A 76 -0.96 13.04 14.70
C ARG A 76 -1.88 13.64 13.68
N VAL A 77 -2.87 12.90 13.23
CA VAL A 77 -3.90 13.39 12.32
C VAL A 77 -5.27 13.18 12.96
N VAL A 78 -6.09 14.23 12.94
CA VAL A 78 -7.47 14.13 13.42
C VAL A 78 -8.32 13.70 12.25
N VAL A 79 -9.06 12.61 12.41
CA VAL A 79 -9.96 12.06 11.40
C VAL A 79 -11.39 12.19 11.89
N ARG A 80 -12.25 12.76 11.06
CA ARG A 80 -13.65 13.06 11.37
C ARG A 80 -14.57 12.29 10.43
N ALA A 81 -15.66 11.77 10.98
CA ALA A 81 -16.74 11.13 10.25
C ALA A 81 -17.40 12.14 9.30
N LYS A 82 -17.70 11.70 8.08
CA LYS A 82 -18.47 12.50 7.13
C LYS A 82 -19.94 12.39 7.49
N ALA A 83 -20.51 13.52 7.90
CA ALA A 83 -21.90 13.61 8.32
C ALA A 83 -22.54 14.84 7.68
N HIS A 84 -23.81 14.69 7.31
CA HIS A 84 -24.62 15.75 6.73
C HIS A 84 -25.91 15.91 7.52
N ILE A 85 -26.34 17.16 7.69
CA ILE A 85 -27.65 17.47 8.28
C ILE A 85 -28.67 17.46 7.14
N VAL A 86 -29.74 16.69 7.29
CA VAL A 86 -30.82 16.52 6.31
C VAL A 86 -32.13 16.94 6.96
N GLY A 87 -32.98 17.65 6.21
CA GLY A 87 -34.32 18.07 6.64
C GLY A 87 -34.65 19.51 6.26
N ASP A 88 -35.94 19.79 6.05
CA ASP A 88 -36.45 21.12 5.69
C ASP A 88 -36.49 22.07 6.88
N THR A 89 -36.44 23.38 6.61
CA THR A 89 -36.65 24.43 7.63
C THR A 89 -38.05 24.39 8.23
N ASP A 90 -39.04 23.92 7.47
CA ASP A 90 -40.47 23.97 7.80
C ASP A 90 -41.06 22.62 8.28
N GLY A 91 -40.38 21.50 7.99
CA GLY A 91 -40.75 20.16 8.44
C GLY A 91 -39.97 19.79 9.71
N GLY A 92 -40.65 19.59 10.84
CA GLY A 92 -40.05 19.36 12.16
C GLY A 92 -39.21 18.08 12.34
N HIS A 93 -38.74 17.45 11.26
CA HIS A 93 -37.86 16.28 11.28
C HIS A 93 -36.51 16.62 10.66
N ARG A 94 -35.53 16.94 11.52
CA ARG A 94 -34.13 17.09 11.13
C ARG A 94 -33.36 15.84 11.52
N GLN A 95 -32.41 15.46 10.69
CA GLN A 95 -31.62 14.25 10.84
C GLN A 95 -30.15 14.56 10.65
N ILE A 96 -29.28 13.86 11.37
CA ILE A 96 -27.86 13.78 11.05
C ILE A 96 -27.62 12.41 10.40
N VAL A 97 -27.13 12.43 9.17
CA VAL A 97 -26.80 11.22 8.41
C VAL A 97 -25.29 11.09 8.33
N VAL A 98 -24.74 10.04 8.93
CA VAL A 98 -23.32 9.70 8.88
C VAL A 98 -23.09 8.68 7.78
N SER A 99 -22.14 8.97 6.88
CA SER A 99 -21.85 8.19 5.66
C SER A 99 -20.46 7.56 5.65
N GLU A 100 -19.51 8.13 6.41
CA GLU A 100 -18.13 7.62 6.52
C GLU A 100 -17.67 7.75 7.97
N LEU A 101 -16.88 6.80 8.46
CA LEU A 101 -16.33 6.80 9.83
C LEU A 101 -14.80 6.85 9.81
N PRO A 102 -14.16 7.36 10.87
CA PRO A 102 -12.72 7.31 11.00
C PRO A 102 -12.18 5.87 10.95
N TYR A 103 -10.92 5.74 10.54
CA TYR A 103 -10.25 4.44 10.42
C TYR A 103 -10.23 3.67 11.74
N GLN A 104 -10.44 2.36 11.67
CA GLN A 104 -10.51 1.41 12.81
C GLN A 104 -11.66 1.68 13.80
N VAL A 105 -12.67 2.50 13.46
CA VAL A 105 -13.86 2.69 14.30
C VAL A 105 -14.92 1.65 13.99
N SER A 106 -15.35 0.91 15.02
CA SER A 106 -16.48 -0.02 14.94
C SER A 106 -17.81 0.73 14.95
N LYS A 107 -18.63 0.52 13.91
CA LYS A 107 -19.98 1.09 13.82
C LYS A 107 -20.88 0.66 14.99
N ALA A 108 -20.90 -0.63 15.33
CA ALA A 108 -21.74 -1.15 16.41
C ALA A 108 -21.37 -0.50 17.76
N THR A 109 -20.07 -0.43 18.06
CA THR A 109 -19.56 0.20 19.28
C THR A 109 -19.85 1.70 19.31
N LEU A 110 -19.81 2.36 18.16
CA LEU A 110 -20.18 3.77 18.06
C LEU A 110 -21.66 4.00 18.37
N VAL A 111 -22.56 3.20 17.77
CA VAL A 111 -24.01 3.28 17.99
C VAL A 111 -24.35 3.03 19.46
N GLU A 112 -23.78 1.98 20.05
CA GLU A 112 -23.93 1.68 21.48
C GLU A 112 -23.43 2.84 22.37
N ARG A 113 -22.27 3.41 22.04
CA ARG A 113 -21.72 4.55 22.77
C ARG A 113 -22.62 5.77 22.70
N ILE A 114 -23.21 6.07 21.54
CA ILE A 114 -24.16 7.18 21.39
C ILE A 114 -25.40 6.93 22.26
N ALA A 115 -25.98 5.72 22.21
CA ALA A 115 -27.14 5.36 23.03
C ALA A 115 -26.87 5.55 24.54
N ASN A 116 -25.70 5.11 25.02
CA ASN A 116 -25.28 5.30 26.40
C ASN A 116 -25.15 6.80 26.76
N LEU A 117 -24.55 7.61 25.89
CA LEU A 117 -24.41 9.06 26.12
C LEU A 117 -25.76 9.80 26.14
N VAL A 118 -26.75 9.32 25.39
CA VAL A 118 -28.13 9.83 25.43
C VAL A 118 -28.81 9.45 26.75
N LYS A 119 -28.68 8.19 27.18
CA LYS A 119 -29.22 7.70 28.46
C LYS A 119 -28.63 8.47 29.66
N ASP A 120 -27.34 8.74 29.62
CA ASP A 120 -26.61 9.53 30.65
C ASP A 120 -26.89 11.04 30.57
N LYS A 121 -27.73 11.49 29.62
CA LYS A 121 -28.05 12.90 29.35
C LYS A 121 -26.82 13.78 29.05
N LYS A 122 -25.68 13.19 28.66
CA LYS A 122 -24.47 13.89 28.19
C LYS A 122 -24.68 14.47 26.80
N ILE A 123 -25.40 13.75 25.95
CA ILE A 123 -25.89 14.23 24.66
C ILE A 123 -27.41 14.32 24.75
N ARG A 124 -27.98 15.46 24.37
CA ARG A 124 -29.43 15.71 24.36
C ARG A 124 -29.87 16.04 22.94
N GLY A 125 -31.17 15.92 22.68
CA GLY A 125 -31.74 16.29 21.37
C GLY A 125 -31.73 15.18 20.32
N ILE A 126 -31.34 13.96 20.69
CA ILE A 126 -31.56 12.75 19.87
C ILE A 126 -32.93 12.17 20.24
N SER A 127 -33.77 11.89 19.24
CA SER A 127 -35.03 11.16 19.41
C SER A 127 -34.83 9.67 19.16
N GLU A 128 -34.12 9.32 18.08
CA GLU A 128 -33.91 7.94 17.65
C GLU A 128 -32.56 7.80 16.95
N LEU A 129 -32.00 6.58 17.00
CA LEU A 129 -30.74 6.23 16.36
C LEU A 129 -30.96 4.93 15.57
N ARG A 130 -30.76 4.97 14.26
CA ARG A 130 -30.91 3.82 13.36
C ARG A 130 -29.65 3.57 12.56
N ASP A 131 -29.32 2.30 12.40
CA ASP A 131 -28.31 1.85 11.45
C ASP A 131 -29.02 1.35 10.20
N GLU A 132 -29.01 2.17 9.15
CA GLU A 132 -29.63 1.90 7.85
C GLU A 132 -28.57 1.52 6.81
N SER A 133 -27.43 0.97 7.25
CA SER A 133 -26.37 0.51 6.36
C SER A 133 -26.77 -0.79 5.66
N ASP A 134 -26.41 -0.91 4.40
CA ASP A 134 -26.68 -2.08 3.57
C ASP A 134 -25.42 -2.54 2.82
N ARG A 135 -25.61 -3.35 1.76
CA ARG A 135 -24.50 -3.80 0.91
C ARG A 135 -23.92 -2.69 0.02
N GLN A 136 -24.65 -1.60 -0.21
CA GLN A 136 -24.25 -0.50 -1.08
C GLN A 136 -23.53 0.61 -0.33
N GLY A 137 -23.74 0.75 0.98
CA GLY A 137 -23.01 1.74 1.76
C GLY A 137 -23.34 1.75 3.25
N MET A 138 -22.54 2.52 3.99
CA MET A 138 -22.76 2.79 5.40
C MET A 138 -23.66 4.00 5.56
N ARG A 139 -24.69 3.88 6.41
CA ARG A 139 -25.62 4.97 6.70
C ARG A 139 -26.14 4.86 8.13
N ILE A 140 -25.67 5.74 9.01
CA ILE A 140 -26.20 5.87 10.38
C ILE A 140 -27.08 7.11 10.42
N VAL A 141 -28.33 6.94 10.80
CA VAL A 141 -29.33 8.01 10.89
C VAL A 141 -29.57 8.35 12.34
N ILE A 142 -29.40 9.62 12.67
CA ILE A 142 -29.65 10.16 14.01
C ILE A 142 -30.81 11.15 13.88
N ASP A 143 -31.99 10.73 14.33
CA ASP A 143 -33.15 11.61 14.34
C ASP A 143 -33.04 12.59 15.50
N MET A 144 -33.36 13.84 15.19
CA MET A 144 -33.30 14.93 16.15
C MET A 144 -34.69 15.26 16.69
N ARG A 145 -34.74 15.65 17.96
CA ARG A 145 -35.93 16.30 18.53
C ARG A 145 -36.12 17.68 17.91
N ARG A 146 -37.38 18.15 17.87
CA ARG A 146 -37.76 19.44 17.27
C ARG A 146 -37.02 20.65 17.87
N ASP A 147 -36.68 20.59 19.14
CA ASP A 147 -35.98 21.62 19.91
C ASP A 147 -34.45 21.55 19.80
N ALA A 148 -33.91 20.50 19.18
CA ALA A 148 -32.47 20.28 19.11
C ALA A 148 -31.82 21.13 18.02
N GLN A 149 -30.68 21.76 18.36
CA GLN A 149 -29.87 22.50 17.39
C GLN A 149 -28.91 21.56 16.63
N PRO A 150 -29.06 21.39 15.29
CA PRO A 150 -28.28 20.43 14.50
C PRO A 150 -26.77 20.56 14.67
N GLN A 151 -26.24 21.77 14.54
CA GLN A 151 -24.80 21.99 14.59
C GLN A 151 -24.21 21.73 15.98
N GLN A 152 -24.93 22.07 17.05
CA GLN A 152 -24.49 21.81 18.42
C GLN A 152 -24.49 20.32 18.75
N LEU A 153 -25.51 19.60 18.28
CA LEU A 153 -25.59 18.15 18.43
C LEU A 153 -24.45 17.46 17.67
N LEU A 154 -24.22 17.84 16.41
CA LEU A 154 -23.14 17.29 15.60
C LEU A 154 -21.76 17.52 16.23
N ASN A 155 -21.50 18.74 16.74
CA ASN A 155 -20.26 19.05 17.47
C ASN A 155 -20.12 18.22 18.75
N SER A 156 -21.22 18.00 19.47
CA SER A 156 -21.22 17.14 20.67
C SER A 156 -20.91 15.69 20.32
N LEU A 157 -21.47 15.17 19.22
CA LEU A 157 -21.16 13.85 18.71
C LEU A 157 -19.66 13.72 18.37
N TYR A 158 -19.07 14.69 17.66
CA TYR A 158 -17.63 14.70 17.40
C TYR A 158 -16.79 14.77 18.68
N LYS A 159 -17.23 15.50 19.70
CA LYS A 159 -16.47 15.67 20.95
C LYS A 159 -16.51 14.44 21.85
N TYR A 160 -17.64 13.75 21.94
CA TYR A 160 -17.87 12.71 22.95
C TYR A 160 -17.85 11.28 22.39
N THR A 161 -17.73 11.12 21.08
CA THR A 161 -17.78 9.80 20.40
C THR A 161 -16.60 9.62 19.44
N ALA A 162 -16.43 8.39 18.96
CA ALA A 162 -15.44 8.06 17.93
C ALA A 162 -15.82 8.56 16.52
N MET A 163 -16.87 9.39 16.37
CA MET A 163 -17.09 10.14 15.13
C MET A 163 -15.96 11.13 14.84
N GLN A 164 -15.14 11.48 15.83
CA GLN A 164 -13.86 12.12 15.59
C GLN A 164 -12.80 11.39 16.41
N SER A 165 -11.75 10.92 15.77
CA SER A 165 -10.64 10.22 16.42
C SER A 165 -9.32 10.86 16.02
N THR A 166 -8.27 10.57 16.80
CA THR A 166 -6.89 10.96 16.46
C THR A 166 -6.13 9.70 16.09
N PHE A 167 -5.54 9.69 14.90
CA PHE A 167 -4.60 8.66 14.49
C PHE A 167 -3.19 9.16 14.77
N PHE A 168 -2.48 8.47 15.66
CA PHE A 168 -1.09 8.79 16.00
C PHE A 168 -0.17 8.03 15.06
N ILE A 169 0.52 8.77 14.18
CA ILE A 169 1.43 8.22 13.19
C ILE A 169 2.78 7.96 13.87
N ASN A 170 3.27 6.74 13.75
CA ASN A 170 4.63 6.36 14.09
C ASN A 170 5.19 5.46 12.98
N MET A 171 6.03 6.03 12.12
CA MET A 171 6.64 5.35 10.98
C MET A 171 7.88 4.57 11.40
N LEU A 172 7.65 3.52 12.19
CA LEU A 172 8.68 2.58 12.61
C LEU A 172 8.69 1.36 11.68
N ALA A 173 9.85 1.02 11.12
CA ALA A 173 10.04 -0.16 10.29
C ALA A 173 11.40 -0.82 10.58
N LEU A 174 11.56 -2.07 10.13
CA LEU A 174 12.86 -2.74 10.17
C LEU A 174 13.68 -2.36 8.95
N VAL A 175 14.82 -1.70 9.19
CA VAL A 175 15.82 -1.37 8.17
C VAL A 175 17.08 -2.15 8.51
N ASP A 176 17.51 -3.03 7.61
CA ASP A 176 18.66 -3.93 7.80
C ASP A 176 18.59 -4.73 9.11
N GLY A 177 17.38 -5.19 9.45
CA GLY A 177 17.11 -5.98 10.66
C GLY A 177 17.00 -5.17 11.95
N GLN A 178 17.15 -3.85 11.90
CA GLN A 178 17.04 -2.97 13.08
C GLN A 178 15.79 -2.10 13.02
N PRO A 179 15.06 -1.93 14.15
CA PRO A 179 13.93 -1.02 14.21
C PRO A 179 14.42 0.43 14.09
N ARG A 180 13.90 1.15 13.09
CA ARG A 180 14.19 2.56 12.88
C ARG A 180 12.90 3.33 12.60
N VAL A 181 12.83 4.53 13.16
CA VAL A 181 11.85 5.52 12.74
C VAL A 181 12.35 6.12 11.44
N ILE A 182 11.50 6.10 10.42
CA ILE A 182 11.83 6.56 9.07
C ILE A 182 10.89 7.68 8.65
N SER A 183 11.41 8.63 7.88
CA SER A 183 10.66 9.65 7.17
C SER A 183 9.99 9.08 5.91
N LEU A 184 9.09 9.86 5.29
CA LEU A 184 8.48 9.50 4.01
C LEU A 184 9.55 9.28 2.94
N LYS A 185 10.54 10.17 2.89
CA LYS A 185 11.64 10.08 1.94
C LYS A 185 12.43 8.78 2.13
N GLU A 186 12.82 8.45 3.35
CA GLU A 186 13.58 7.23 3.64
C GLU A 186 12.77 5.98 3.27
N ALA A 187 11.47 5.93 3.58
CA ALA A 187 10.60 4.84 3.19
C ALA A 187 10.59 4.61 1.66
N LEU A 188 10.48 5.69 0.87
CA LEU A 188 10.52 5.63 -0.58
C LEU A 188 11.91 5.24 -1.10
N GLN A 189 12.99 5.79 -0.53
CA GLN A 189 14.37 5.46 -0.89
C GLN A 189 14.69 3.98 -0.64
N HIS A 190 14.29 3.43 0.50
CA HIS A 190 14.45 2.00 0.80
C HIS A 190 13.68 1.14 -0.20
N TYR A 191 12.44 1.53 -0.54
CA TYR A 191 11.67 0.83 -1.57
C TYR A 191 12.36 0.85 -2.94
N ILE A 192 12.84 2.01 -3.40
CA ILE A 192 13.55 2.16 -4.67
C ILE A 192 14.82 1.31 -4.68
N SER A 193 15.59 1.33 -3.60
CA SER A 193 16.83 0.57 -3.47
C SER A 193 16.58 -0.94 -3.56
N PHE A 194 15.56 -1.43 -2.85
CA PHE A 194 15.10 -2.81 -2.96
C PHE A 194 14.66 -3.17 -4.39
N ARG A 195 13.88 -2.30 -5.04
CA ARG A 195 13.43 -2.54 -6.43
C ARG A 195 14.58 -2.58 -7.42
N ARG A 196 15.60 -1.73 -7.26
CA ARG A 196 16.82 -1.76 -8.08
C ARG A 196 17.53 -3.10 -7.97
N GLU A 197 17.67 -3.63 -6.76
CA GLU A 197 18.28 -4.94 -6.54
C GLU A 197 17.47 -6.07 -7.20
N VAL A 198 16.14 -6.08 -6.98
CA VAL A 198 15.25 -7.09 -7.56
C VAL A 198 15.32 -7.09 -9.09
N VAL A 199 15.24 -5.92 -9.72
CA VAL A 199 15.33 -5.79 -11.19
C VAL A 199 16.70 -6.24 -11.69
N THR A 200 17.78 -5.85 -11.01
CA THR A 200 19.14 -6.27 -11.39
C THR A 200 19.30 -7.79 -11.32
N ARG A 201 18.81 -8.43 -10.24
CA ARG A 201 18.84 -9.88 -10.08
C ARG A 201 18.02 -10.59 -11.17
N ARG A 202 16.82 -10.08 -11.46
CA ARG A 202 15.96 -10.62 -12.52
C ARG A 202 16.64 -10.52 -13.89
N SER A 203 17.16 -9.36 -14.25
CA SER A 203 17.84 -9.16 -15.53
C SER A 203 19.09 -10.01 -15.69
N ARG A 204 19.87 -10.21 -14.62
CA ARG A 204 21.02 -11.14 -14.64
C ARG A 204 20.60 -12.59 -14.86
N PHE A 205 19.50 -13.00 -14.24
CA PHE A 205 18.93 -14.33 -14.43
C PHE A 205 18.46 -14.54 -15.87
N GLU A 206 17.66 -13.61 -16.38
CA GLU A 206 17.15 -13.64 -17.77
C GLU A 206 18.30 -13.64 -18.78
N LEU A 207 19.34 -12.81 -18.58
CA LEU A 207 20.52 -12.79 -19.42
C LEU A 207 21.28 -14.13 -19.40
N LYS A 208 21.41 -14.77 -18.23
CA LYS A 208 22.08 -16.07 -18.12
C LYS A 208 21.30 -17.14 -18.91
N VAL A 209 19.97 -17.16 -18.78
CA VAL A 209 19.11 -18.10 -19.52
C VAL A 209 19.21 -17.84 -21.03
N ALA A 210 19.13 -16.57 -21.45
CA ALA A 210 19.24 -16.19 -22.86
C ALA A 210 20.60 -16.57 -23.45
N LYS A 211 21.71 -16.30 -22.74
CA LYS A 211 23.06 -16.70 -23.18
C LYS A 211 23.22 -18.21 -23.26
N ALA A 212 22.69 -18.97 -22.30
CA ALA A 212 22.73 -20.43 -22.36
C ALA A 212 21.95 -20.96 -23.58
N ARG A 213 20.80 -20.37 -23.89
CA ARG A 213 20.02 -20.74 -25.08
C ARG A 213 20.73 -20.34 -26.38
N ALA A 214 21.29 -19.14 -26.45
CA ALA A 214 22.07 -18.68 -27.60
C ALA A 214 23.27 -19.60 -27.86
N HIS A 215 23.98 -20.00 -26.82
CA HIS A 215 25.10 -20.93 -26.89
C HIS A 215 24.70 -22.27 -27.54
N ILE A 216 23.55 -22.84 -27.17
CA ILE A 216 23.03 -24.06 -27.83
C ILE A 216 22.68 -23.80 -29.30
N LEU A 217 22.01 -22.68 -29.59
CA LEU A 217 21.60 -22.35 -30.96
C LEU A 217 22.80 -22.11 -31.89
N GLU A 218 23.90 -21.55 -31.38
CA GLU A 218 25.16 -21.45 -32.12
C GLU A 218 25.70 -22.84 -32.50
N GLY A 219 25.62 -23.80 -31.58
CA GLY A 219 25.98 -25.19 -31.86
C GLY A 219 25.08 -25.82 -32.94
N PHE A 220 23.77 -25.60 -32.85
CA PHE A 220 22.83 -26.07 -33.88
C PHE A 220 23.06 -25.41 -35.23
N LYS A 221 23.45 -24.13 -35.28
CA LYS A 221 23.81 -23.46 -36.53
C LYS A 221 25.02 -24.13 -37.18
N ILE A 222 26.10 -24.35 -36.43
CA ILE A 222 27.30 -25.07 -36.92
C ILE A 222 26.91 -26.47 -37.42
N ALA A 223 26.01 -27.14 -36.68
CA ALA A 223 25.54 -28.47 -37.04
C ALA A 223 24.73 -28.49 -38.34
N LEU A 224 23.83 -27.52 -38.52
CA LEU A 224 23.02 -27.38 -39.72
C LEU A 224 23.89 -27.07 -40.94
N ASP A 225 24.87 -26.18 -40.80
CA ASP A 225 25.83 -25.81 -41.85
C ASP A 225 26.71 -27.00 -42.29
N ASN A 226 26.83 -28.05 -41.45
CA ASN A 226 27.69 -29.22 -41.69
C ASN A 226 26.94 -30.56 -41.55
N ILE A 227 25.64 -30.59 -41.86
CA ILE A 227 24.74 -31.69 -41.48
C ILE A 227 25.23 -33.08 -41.91
N ASP A 228 25.71 -33.24 -43.16
CA ASP A 228 26.18 -34.52 -43.68
C ASP A 228 27.43 -35.02 -42.94
N LYS A 229 28.36 -34.11 -42.62
CA LYS A 229 29.58 -34.44 -41.89
C LYS A 229 29.27 -34.81 -40.45
N ILE A 230 28.34 -34.11 -39.79
CA ILE A 230 27.90 -34.46 -38.44
C ILE A 230 27.26 -35.85 -38.41
N VAL A 231 26.34 -36.15 -39.34
CA VAL A 231 25.69 -37.47 -39.41
C VAL A 231 26.71 -38.57 -39.66
N ALA A 232 27.69 -38.34 -40.55
CA ALA A 232 28.77 -39.30 -40.79
C ALA A 232 29.64 -39.53 -39.54
N THR A 233 30.01 -38.46 -38.82
CA THR A 233 30.80 -38.54 -37.58
C THR A 233 30.06 -39.30 -36.48
N ILE A 234 28.76 -39.07 -36.33
CA ILE A 234 27.92 -39.80 -35.36
C ILE A 234 27.81 -41.27 -35.76
N ARG A 235 27.51 -41.59 -37.03
CA ARG A 235 27.39 -42.98 -37.52
C ARG A 235 28.68 -43.79 -37.40
N LYS A 236 29.84 -43.15 -37.51
CA LYS A 236 31.16 -43.79 -37.35
C LYS A 236 31.58 -43.97 -35.89
N SER A 237 30.90 -43.32 -34.95
CA SER A 237 31.25 -43.39 -33.54
C SER A 237 30.58 -44.60 -32.87
N GLU A 238 31.37 -45.40 -32.14
CA GLU A 238 30.89 -46.64 -31.50
C GLU A 238 30.00 -46.38 -30.28
N THR A 239 30.15 -45.23 -29.63
CA THR A 239 29.38 -44.85 -28.43
C THR A 239 28.97 -43.38 -28.46
N ALA A 240 27.93 -43.02 -27.71
CA ALA A 240 27.47 -41.63 -27.57
C ALA A 240 28.57 -40.72 -27.00
N ASP A 241 29.40 -41.22 -26.08
CA ASP A 241 30.53 -40.47 -25.52
C ASP A 241 31.68 -40.29 -26.53
N ALA A 242 31.91 -41.26 -27.42
CA ALA A 242 32.85 -41.11 -28.53
C ALA A 242 32.33 -40.08 -29.55
N ALA A 243 31.04 -40.14 -29.90
CA ALA A 243 30.39 -39.19 -30.80
C ALA A 243 30.49 -37.76 -30.24
N ARG A 244 30.17 -37.55 -28.97
CA ARG A 244 30.27 -36.23 -28.32
C ARG A 244 31.69 -35.67 -28.39
N ARG A 245 32.71 -36.47 -28.05
CA ARG A 245 34.12 -36.05 -28.12
C ARG A 245 34.53 -35.69 -29.55
N ASN A 246 34.13 -36.50 -30.53
CA ASN A 246 34.42 -36.25 -31.95
C ASN A 246 33.72 -35.00 -32.49
N LEU A 247 32.50 -34.72 -32.02
CA LEU A 247 31.76 -33.49 -32.36
C LEU A 247 32.43 -32.25 -31.76
N MET A 248 32.92 -32.34 -30.52
CA MET A 248 33.65 -31.26 -29.86
C MET A 248 34.98 -30.96 -30.55
N THR A 249 35.78 -31.98 -30.88
CA THR A 249 37.09 -31.79 -31.53
C THR A 249 36.96 -31.42 -33.01
N GLY A 250 36.03 -32.04 -33.73
CA GLY A 250 35.87 -31.86 -35.18
C GLY A 250 35.18 -30.56 -35.58
N PHE A 251 34.31 -30.03 -34.73
CA PHE A 251 33.49 -28.85 -35.04
C PHE A 251 33.65 -27.71 -34.01
N GLY A 252 34.56 -27.86 -33.05
CA GLY A 252 34.80 -26.85 -32.00
C GLY A 252 33.62 -26.66 -31.04
N LEU A 253 32.68 -27.61 -31.00
CA LEU A 253 31.51 -27.53 -30.13
C LEU A 253 31.92 -27.71 -28.67
N THR A 254 31.26 -26.99 -27.76
CA THR A 254 31.40 -27.28 -26.33
C THR A 254 30.65 -28.55 -25.97
N GLN A 255 30.95 -29.11 -24.78
CA GLN A 255 30.25 -30.30 -24.30
C GLN A 255 28.73 -30.13 -24.25
N ILE A 256 28.25 -28.95 -23.87
CA ILE A 256 26.81 -28.67 -23.77
C ILE A 256 26.19 -28.58 -25.17
N GLN A 257 26.90 -28.00 -26.15
CA GLN A 257 26.44 -27.97 -27.55
C GLN A 257 26.43 -29.35 -28.19
N ALA A 258 27.48 -30.15 -27.99
CA ALA A 258 27.59 -31.50 -28.54
C ALA A 258 26.63 -32.51 -27.90
N GLN A 259 26.10 -32.20 -26.71
CA GLN A 259 25.12 -33.01 -25.98
C GLN A 259 23.67 -32.63 -26.31
N ALA A 260 23.43 -31.39 -26.73
CA ALA A 260 22.11 -30.87 -27.10
C ALA A 260 21.67 -31.37 -28.47
#